data_AF-A0A258G738-F1
#
_entry.id   AF-A0A258G738-F1
#
_cell.length_a   1.000
_cell.length_b   1.000
_cell.length_c   1.000
_cell.angle_alpha   90.00
_cell.angle_beta   90.00
_cell.angle_gamma   90.00
#
_symmetry.space_group_name_H-M   'P 1'
#
loop_
_entity.id
_entity.type
_entity.pdbx_description
1 polymer ?
#
loop_
_entity_poly.entity_id
_entity_poly.type
_entity_poly.pdbx_seq_one_letter_code
_entity_poly.pdbx_strand_id
1 'polypeptide(L)'
;MSDDKARNGIHEMRLLLIGLLSVTLAIAPSAFAQDKAGLVRSAPVIGAADSINTVAVDPERMDEFEALQLRAFEKNGSLGVVTVGMNQHEIIVLCHTVAQNFGALAAAETDRDSRIAKFVEVWRFEQRLAEPFEHARKALGESGYSRALIKSGQSMNLLSMMPDPQIEQGLKAGSDMMFVWATRLASRCDQMLDEMGIAKVSGDPPPEYLEAKTRFRFRGADYTEIFADTELGPYAEKMCRGGAAPNFAGAPLDQRGYESMSLLDWAIECEDRAAFDALIAAGIDLDASGLWGDPPLVRTASEKRLWFLTRLLDEGVKPDTMGRSKSALLTSNSDLDATNFGGDTRAAFNLLRERGASLNFPNFQGSIWHRWGLHETRWDLIIEHWDEFESDPVELARDLEFYLSGDMNWARKKYEGAAREVKTLLIKDYAVCFPVGNVFEMKKDGRGFRIQPDCPTGDLSQTQRD
;
A
#
# COMPACT_ATOMS: atom_id res chain seq x y z
N MET A 1 9.95 -53.89 -21.84
CA MET A 1 10.58 -53.31 -20.64
C MET A 1 10.39 -51.81 -20.73
N SER A 2 9.19 -51.37 -20.35
CA SER A 2 8.75 -49.98 -20.23
C SER A 2 8.12 -49.85 -18.85
N ASP A 3 8.12 -48.62 -18.36
CA ASP A 3 7.37 -48.09 -17.21
C ASP A 3 7.94 -48.40 -15.83
N ASP A 4 8.76 -47.46 -15.31
CA ASP A 4 8.77 -47.19 -13.87
C ASP A 4 9.43 -45.84 -13.46
N LYS A 5 9.25 -44.76 -14.24
CA LYS A 5 9.89 -43.46 -13.94
C LYS A 5 8.95 -42.28 -13.65
N ALA A 6 7.66 -42.52 -13.42
CA ALA A 6 6.67 -41.45 -13.27
C ALA A 6 6.01 -41.32 -11.87
N ARG A 7 6.51 -41.96 -10.80
CA ARG A 7 5.81 -41.98 -9.49
C ARG A 7 6.45 -41.24 -8.31
N ASN A 8 7.61 -40.59 -8.46
CA ASN A 8 8.32 -39.99 -7.31
C ASN A 8 8.17 -38.46 -7.13
N GLY A 9 7.09 -37.85 -7.63
CA GLY A 9 6.94 -36.39 -7.62
C GLY A 9 6.10 -35.76 -6.49
N ILE A 10 5.50 -36.54 -5.58
CA ILE A 10 4.44 -36.02 -4.68
C ILE A 10 4.80 -36.06 -3.17
N HIS A 11 5.94 -36.62 -2.76
CA HIS A 11 6.22 -36.86 -1.33
C HIS A 11 7.09 -35.83 -0.58
N GLU A 12 7.56 -34.75 -1.21
CA GLU A 12 8.31 -33.69 -0.50
C GLU A 12 7.62 -32.34 -0.55
N MET A 13 6.39 -32.28 0.00
CA MET A 13 5.82 -31.04 0.51
C MET A 13 5.73 -31.19 2.03
N ARG A 14 6.87 -31.14 2.71
CA ARG A 14 6.91 -30.87 4.15
C ARG A 14 6.34 -29.47 4.32
N LEU A 15 5.05 -29.39 4.66
CA LEU A 15 4.40 -28.19 5.17
C LEU A 15 5.34 -27.59 6.22
N LEU A 16 5.80 -26.38 5.93
CA LEU A 16 6.51 -25.53 6.88
C LEU A 16 5.63 -25.46 8.14
N LEU A 17 6.18 -25.96 9.26
CA LEU A 17 5.59 -25.89 10.59
C LEU A 17 5.07 -24.47 10.82
N ILE A 18 3.75 -24.29 10.85
CA ILE A 18 3.14 -23.10 11.44
C ILE A 18 3.29 -23.29 12.96
N GLY A 19 4.47 -22.96 13.47
CA GLY A 19 4.62 -22.66 14.88
C GLY A 19 3.69 -21.48 15.20
N LEU A 20 2.77 -21.67 16.14
CA LEU A 20 1.91 -20.60 16.65
C LEU A 20 2.77 -19.38 17.00
N LEU A 21 2.79 -18.40 16.11
CA LEU A 21 3.32 -17.08 16.35
C LEU A 21 2.23 -16.32 17.10
N SER A 22 2.37 -16.25 18.42
CA SER A 22 1.69 -15.26 19.25
C SER A 22 2.23 -13.88 18.88
N VAL A 23 1.80 -13.36 17.74
CA VAL A 23 2.08 -11.99 17.31
C VAL A 23 0.84 -11.17 17.62
N THR A 24 0.95 -10.32 18.64
CA THR A 24 0.02 -9.23 18.88
C THR A 24 0.24 -8.18 17.78
N LEU A 25 -0.42 -8.36 16.64
CA LEU A 25 -0.52 -7.35 15.59
C LEU A 25 -1.87 -6.64 15.76
N ALA A 26 -1.82 -5.45 16.35
CA ALA A 26 -2.89 -4.47 16.21
C ALA A 26 -2.78 -3.83 14.82
N ILE A 27 -3.29 -4.52 13.79
CA ILE A 27 -3.68 -3.88 12.54
C ILE A 27 -5.21 -3.86 12.55
N ALA A 28 -5.77 -2.76 13.04
CA ALA A 28 -7.15 -2.43 12.72
C ALA A 28 -7.19 -2.03 11.25
N PRO A 29 -8.04 -2.64 10.41
CA PRO A 29 -8.42 -2.01 9.15
C PRO A 29 -9.21 -0.75 9.52
N SER A 30 -8.54 0.38 9.53
CA SER A 30 -9.19 1.68 9.53
C SER A 30 -9.87 1.90 8.17
N ALA A 31 -11.15 1.51 8.09
CA ALA A 31 -12.18 2.18 7.28
C ALA A 31 -13.56 1.52 7.50
N PHE A 32 -14.12 1.70 8.69
CA PHE A 32 -15.57 1.88 8.82
C PHE A 32 -15.75 3.28 9.39
N ALA A 33 -16.51 4.12 8.68
CA ALA A 33 -16.93 5.43 9.15
C ALA A 33 -17.56 5.28 10.54
N GLN A 34 -16.91 5.84 11.56
CA GLN A 34 -17.50 5.96 12.88
C GLN A 34 -18.50 7.12 12.82
N ASP A 35 -19.76 6.76 12.91
CA ASP A 35 -20.85 7.68 13.18
C ASP A 35 -20.53 8.43 14.49
N LYS A 36 -20.51 9.76 14.45
CA LYS A 36 -20.20 10.62 15.59
C LYS A 36 -21.36 10.60 16.58
N ALA A 37 -21.37 9.63 17.49
CA ALA A 37 -22.13 9.68 18.73
C ALA A 37 -21.18 9.46 19.91
N GLY A 38 -21.07 10.49 20.78
CA GLY A 38 -20.17 10.51 21.91
C GLY A 38 -20.39 9.34 22.87
N LEU A 39 -19.38 8.48 22.97
CA LEU A 39 -19.26 7.46 24.02
C LEU A 39 -17.86 7.58 24.63
N VAL A 40 -17.81 8.17 25.83
CA VAL A 40 -16.68 8.03 26.75
C VAL A 40 -16.62 6.55 27.16
N ARG A 41 -15.80 5.76 26.47
CA ARG A 41 -15.46 4.39 26.90
C ARG A 41 -14.15 4.44 27.68
N SER A 42 -14.26 4.22 28.99
CA SER A 42 -13.17 3.75 29.83
C SER A 42 -12.65 2.43 29.26
N ALA A 43 -11.37 2.39 28.89
CA ALA A 43 -10.70 1.17 28.46
C ALA A 43 -10.65 0.18 29.63
N PRO A 44 -11.06 -1.09 29.46
CA PRO A 44 -10.84 -2.09 30.49
C PRO A 44 -9.33 -2.35 30.58
N VAL A 45 -8.80 -2.27 31.79
CA VAL A 45 -7.45 -2.75 32.12
C VAL A 45 -7.45 -4.25 31.83
N ILE A 46 -6.70 -4.67 30.81
CA ILE A 46 -6.44 -6.08 30.53
C ILE A 46 -5.58 -6.59 31.70
N GLY A 47 -6.21 -7.31 32.62
CA GLY A 47 -5.52 -8.02 33.69
C GLY A 47 -4.54 -9.03 33.12
N ALA A 48 -3.42 -9.22 33.82
CA ALA A 48 -2.37 -10.16 33.47
C ALA A 48 -2.95 -11.50 33.02
N ALA A 49 -2.51 -11.97 31.85
CA ALA A 49 -2.88 -13.27 31.30
C ALA A 49 -2.57 -14.34 32.35
N ASP A 50 -3.61 -14.95 32.92
CA ASP A 50 -3.48 -16.18 33.68
C ASP A 50 -2.70 -17.17 32.82
N SER A 51 -1.69 -17.77 33.44
CA SER A 51 -0.80 -18.79 32.89
C SER A 51 -1.54 -19.72 31.92
N ILE A 52 -1.18 -19.68 30.65
CA ILE A 52 -1.62 -20.66 29.67
C ILE A 52 -1.12 -22.02 30.16
N ASN A 53 -1.99 -22.80 30.81
CA ASN A 53 -1.72 -24.19 31.10
C ASN A 53 -1.47 -24.88 29.75
N THR A 54 -0.21 -25.23 29.49
CA THR A 54 0.19 -26.09 28.38
C THR A 54 -0.40 -27.48 28.62
N VAL A 55 -1.66 -27.67 28.24
CA VAL A 55 -2.27 -28.99 28.16
C VAL A 55 -1.44 -29.77 27.16
N ALA A 56 -0.82 -30.86 27.61
CA ALA A 56 -0.08 -31.76 26.73
C ALA A 56 -1.02 -32.20 25.60
N VAL A 57 -0.70 -31.81 24.38
CA VAL A 57 -1.50 -32.18 23.22
C VAL A 57 -1.21 -33.64 22.89
N ASP A 58 -2.25 -34.44 22.84
CA ASP A 58 -2.20 -35.86 22.47
C ASP A 58 -1.71 -35.99 21.00
N PRO A 59 -0.56 -36.65 20.74
CA PRO A 59 -0.01 -36.78 19.39
C PRO A 59 -0.97 -37.43 18.39
N GLU A 60 -1.77 -38.41 18.82
CA GLU A 60 -2.73 -39.07 17.92
C GLU A 60 -3.82 -38.10 17.45
N ARG A 61 -4.27 -37.20 18.32
CA ARG A 61 -5.23 -36.15 17.96
C ARG A 61 -4.64 -35.11 17.01
N MET A 62 -3.34 -34.87 17.07
CA MET A 62 -2.65 -33.99 16.12
C MET A 62 -2.61 -34.62 14.74
N ASP A 63 -2.24 -35.91 14.63
CA ASP A 63 -2.21 -36.62 13.35
C ASP A 63 -3.60 -36.68 12.71
N GLU A 64 -4.66 -36.93 13.49
CA GLU A 64 -6.04 -36.90 13.00
C GLU A 64 -6.47 -35.51 12.50
N PHE A 65 -6.09 -34.46 13.23
CA PHE A 65 -6.40 -33.08 12.88
C PHE A 65 -5.62 -32.64 11.62
N GLU A 66 -4.34 -32.98 11.51
CA GLU A 66 -3.53 -32.72 10.32
C GLU A 66 -4.10 -33.46 9.10
N ALA A 67 -4.48 -34.73 9.25
CA ALA A 67 -5.14 -35.49 8.19
C ALA A 67 -6.49 -34.90 7.78
N LEU A 68 -7.22 -34.28 8.72
CA LEU A 68 -8.45 -33.55 8.43
C LEU A 68 -8.17 -32.24 7.67
N GLN A 69 -7.15 -31.48 8.09
CA GLN A 69 -6.73 -30.25 7.40
C GLN A 69 -6.24 -30.54 5.98
N LEU A 70 -5.45 -31.60 5.78
CA LEU A 70 -4.97 -31.99 4.46
C LEU A 70 -6.13 -32.35 3.53
N ARG A 71 -7.08 -33.16 4.00
CA ARG A 71 -8.29 -33.49 3.22
C ARG A 71 -9.13 -32.25 2.91
N ALA A 72 -9.24 -31.31 3.86
CA ALA A 72 -9.93 -30.06 3.65
C ALA A 72 -9.21 -29.18 2.60
N PHE A 73 -7.87 -29.14 2.64
CA PHE A 73 -7.04 -28.43 1.67
C PHE A 73 -7.18 -29.01 0.26
N GLU A 74 -7.11 -30.33 0.11
CA GLU A 74 -7.29 -31.00 -1.19
C GLU A 74 -8.65 -30.69 -1.81
N LYS A 75 -9.70 -30.63 -0.98
CA LYS A 75 -11.07 -30.37 -1.42
C LYS A 75 -11.32 -28.89 -1.77
N ASN A 76 -10.96 -27.99 -0.85
CA ASN A 76 -11.39 -26.58 -0.88
C ASN A 76 -10.22 -25.57 -0.85
N GLY A 77 -8.98 -26.02 -1.04
CA GLY A 77 -7.79 -25.18 -0.94
C GLY A 77 -7.56 -24.64 0.47
N SER A 78 -6.90 -23.49 0.57
CA SER A 78 -6.63 -22.83 1.86
C SER A 78 -7.92 -22.52 2.64
N LEU A 79 -9.03 -22.24 1.95
CA LEU A 79 -10.34 -22.03 2.59
C LEU A 79 -10.83 -23.27 3.34
N GLY A 80 -10.54 -24.47 2.82
CA GLY A 80 -10.86 -25.72 3.50
C GLY A 80 -10.19 -25.82 4.87
N VAL A 81 -8.91 -25.46 4.96
CA VAL A 81 -8.14 -25.52 6.22
C VAL A 81 -8.73 -24.59 7.27
N VAL A 82 -9.06 -23.36 6.92
CA VAL A 82 -9.59 -22.38 7.89
C VAL A 82 -11.02 -22.67 8.33
N THR A 83 -11.78 -23.44 7.55
CA THR A 83 -13.14 -23.87 7.90
C THR A 83 -13.19 -25.15 8.75
N VAL A 84 -12.06 -25.81 9.00
CA VAL A 84 -12.03 -26.98 9.88
C VAL A 84 -12.55 -26.61 11.28
N GLY A 85 -13.58 -27.33 11.73
CA GLY A 85 -14.23 -27.08 13.03
C GLY A 85 -15.15 -25.86 13.06
N MET A 86 -15.41 -25.20 11.93
CA MET A 86 -16.53 -24.25 11.81
C MET A 86 -17.83 -25.00 11.59
N ASN A 87 -18.91 -24.55 12.23
CA ASN A 87 -20.25 -25.01 11.89
C ASN A 87 -20.80 -24.29 10.64
N GLN A 88 -21.92 -24.78 10.09
CA GLN A 88 -22.51 -24.23 8.86
C GLN A 88 -22.77 -22.71 8.93
N HIS A 89 -23.29 -22.20 10.05
CA HIS A 89 -23.57 -20.77 10.21
C HIS A 89 -22.28 -19.93 10.25
N GLU A 90 -21.21 -20.44 10.88
CA GLU A 90 -19.91 -19.78 10.87
C GLU A 90 -19.29 -19.74 9.47
N ILE A 91 -19.43 -20.83 8.69
CA ILE A 91 -18.98 -20.86 7.28
C ILE A 91 -19.73 -19.82 6.44
N ILE A 92 -21.05 -19.68 6.64
CA ILE A 92 -21.85 -18.65 5.95
C ILE A 92 -21.36 -17.23 6.32
N VAL A 93 -21.04 -16.97 7.59
CA VAL A 93 -20.45 -15.69 8.02
C VAL A 93 -19.09 -15.45 7.35
N LEU A 94 -18.23 -16.47 7.29
CA LEU A 94 -16.95 -16.37 6.57
C LEU A 94 -17.15 -16.05 5.09
N CYS A 95 -18.08 -16.73 4.41
CA CYS A 95 -18.38 -16.47 3.01
C CYS A 95 -18.98 -15.08 2.78
N HIS A 96 -19.75 -14.54 3.72
CA HIS A 96 -20.16 -13.14 3.69
C HIS A 96 -18.98 -12.18 3.82
N THR A 97 -18.01 -12.46 4.70
CA THR A 97 -16.76 -11.68 4.79
C THR A 97 -15.95 -11.76 3.48
N VAL A 98 -15.90 -12.93 2.83
CA VAL A 98 -15.30 -13.07 1.49
C VAL A 98 -16.03 -12.19 0.47
N ALA A 99 -17.37 -12.17 0.47
CA ALA A 99 -18.16 -11.33 -0.43
C ALA A 99 -17.86 -9.84 -0.24
N GLN A 100 -17.73 -9.38 1.02
CA GLN A 100 -17.36 -8.00 1.32
C GLN A 100 -15.97 -7.63 0.79
N ASN A 101 -14.98 -8.50 0.98
CA ASN A 101 -13.63 -8.30 0.43
C ASN A 101 -13.64 -8.32 -1.11
N PHE A 102 -14.43 -9.21 -1.71
CA PHE A 102 -14.58 -9.30 -3.16
C PHE A 102 -15.18 -8.00 -3.74
N GLY A 103 -16.20 -7.45 -3.09
CA GLY A 103 -16.79 -6.16 -3.43
C GLY A 103 -15.83 -4.98 -3.25
N ALA A 104 -15.01 -4.99 -2.18
CA ALA A 104 -14.00 -3.95 -1.95
C ALA A 104 -12.92 -3.95 -3.04
N LEU A 105 -12.45 -5.13 -3.46
CA LEU A 105 -11.49 -5.27 -4.55
C LEU A 105 -12.10 -4.93 -5.92
N ALA A 106 -13.38 -5.25 -6.14
CA ALA A 106 -14.11 -4.77 -7.32
C ALA A 106 -14.20 -3.24 -7.33
N ALA A 107 -14.44 -2.59 -6.18
CA ALA A 107 -14.51 -1.14 -6.07
C ALA A 107 -13.17 -0.44 -6.34
N ALA A 108 -12.05 -1.10 -6.05
CA ALA A 108 -10.70 -0.57 -6.25
C ALA A 108 -10.26 -0.59 -7.73
N GLU A 109 -10.97 -1.32 -8.60
CA GLU A 109 -10.72 -1.29 -10.03
C GLU A 109 -10.95 0.11 -10.59
N THR A 110 -9.96 0.67 -11.29
CA THR A 110 -10.05 2.03 -11.84
C THR A 110 -10.83 2.05 -13.15
N ASP A 111 -10.66 1.02 -13.99
CA ASP A 111 -11.41 0.88 -15.24
C ASP A 111 -12.89 0.58 -14.98
N ARG A 112 -13.78 1.43 -15.51
CA ARG A 112 -15.22 1.31 -15.22
C ARG A 112 -15.83 0.03 -15.75
N ASP A 113 -15.49 -0.38 -16.98
CA ASP A 113 -16.14 -1.52 -17.61
C ASP A 113 -15.72 -2.83 -16.92
N SER A 114 -14.42 -2.95 -16.59
CA SER A 114 -13.90 -3.98 -15.69
C SER A 114 -14.61 -3.94 -14.34
N ARG A 115 -14.73 -2.77 -13.70
CA ARG A 115 -15.40 -2.60 -12.40
C ARG A 115 -16.87 -3.05 -12.46
N ILE A 116 -17.60 -2.69 -13.51
CA ILE A 116 -18.98 -3.15 -13.74
C ILE A 116 -19.02 -4.67 -13.86
N ALA A 117 -18.18 -5.27 -14.70
CA ALA A 117 -18.13 -6.72 -14.89
C ALA A 117 -17.83 -7.45 -13.57
N LYS A 118 -16.88 -6.95 -12.78
CA LYS A 118 -16.55 -7.47 -11.45
C LYS A 118 -17.74 -7.35 -10.50
N PHE A 119 -18.46 -6.22 -10.48
CA PHE A 119 -19.64 -6.06 -9.62
C PHE A 119 -20.84 -6.92 -10.03
N VAL A 120 -20.96 -7.32 -11.29
CA VAL A 120 -21.96 -8.31 -11.70
C VAL A 120 -21.71 -9.66 -11.00
N GLU A 121 -20.45 -10.09 -10.87
CA GLU A 121 -20.09 -11.31 -10.14
C GLU A 121 -20.31 -11.16 -8.64
N VAL A 122 -19.85 -10.04 -8.06
CA VAL A 122 -20.07 -9.72 -6.63
C VAL A 122 -21.57 -9.73 -6.30
N TRP A 123 -22.41 -9.11 -7.13
CA TRP A 123 -23.85 -9.08 -6.90
C TRP A 123 -24.46 -10.48 -6.82
N ARG A 124 -24.15 -11.36 -7.78
CA ARG A 124 -24.67 -12.73 -7.79
C ARG A 124 -24.29 -13.48 -6.51
N PHE A 125 -23.04 -13.28 -6.06
CA PHE A 125 -22.54 -13.90 -4.84
C PHE A 125 -23.18 -13.32 -3.57
N GLU A 126 -23.33 -11.99 -3.48
CA GLU A 126 -24.02 -11.32 -2.38
C GLU A 126 -25.49 -11.75 -2.29
N GLN A 127 -26.21 -11.79 -3.41
CA GLN A 127 -27.61 -12.23 -3.45
C GLN A 127 -27.76 -13.69 -3.03
N ARG A 128 -26.84 -14.55 -3.45
CA ARG A 128 -26.82 -15.96 -3.04
C ARG A 128 -26.65 -16.12 -1.53
N LEU A 129 -25.90 -15.23 -0.90
CA LEU A 129 -25.63 -15.25 0.53
C LEU A 129 -26.66 -14.52 1.39
N ALA A 130 -27.48 -13.61 0.81
CA ALA A 130 -28.33 -12.70 1.57
C ALA A 130 -29.26 -13.40 2.58
N GLU A 131 -30.09 -14.35 2.12
CA GLU A 131 -31.00 -15.09 3.00
C GLU A 131 -30.25 -16.05 3.96
N PRO A 132 -29.31 -16.90 3.50
CA PRO A 132 -28.52 -17.77 4.38
C PRO A 132 -27.78 -16.99 5.48
N PHE A 133 -27.25 -15.81 5.16
CA PHE A 133 -26.53 -14.97 6.09
C PHE A 133 -27.43 -14.44 7.21
N GLU A 134 -28.62 -13.95 6.88
CA GLU A 134 -29.58 -13.50 7.90
C GLU A 134 -30.04 -14.66 8.80
N HIS A 135 -30.25 -15.85 8.23
CA HIS A 135 -30.54 -17.04 9.03
C HIS A 135 -29.38 -17.40 9.96
N ALA A 136 -28.14 -17.40 9.47
CA ALA A 136 -26.95 -17.65 10.26
C ALA A 136 -26.77 -16.63 11.40
N ARG A 137 -26.97 -15.33 11.11
CA ARG A 137 -26.91 -14.25 12.09
C ARG A 137 -27.93 -14.45 13.20
N LYS A 138 -29.16 -14.83 12.85
CA LYS A 138 -30.23 -15.13 13.82
C LYS A 138 -29.93 -16.38 14.66
N ALA A 139 -29.46 -17.45 14.02
CA ALA A 139 -29.16 -18.72 14.69
C ALA A 139 -28.01 -18.62 15.69
N LEU A 140 -26.97 -17.85 15.35
CA LEU A 140 -25.81 -17.62 16.22
C LEU A 140 -26.11 -16.65 17.38
N GLY A 141 -27.14 -15.81 17.25
CA GLY A 141 -27.38 -14.67 18.14
C GLY A 141 -26.24 -13.64 18.08
N GLU A 142 -26.39 -12.53 18.80
CA GLU A 142 -25.43 -11.41 18.73
C GLU A 142 -24.01 -11.80 19.16
N SER A 143 -23.89 -12.51 20.29
CA SER A 143 -22.59 -12.95 20.82
C SER A 143 -21.91 -13.99 19.93
N GLY A 144 -22.67 -14.95 19.39
CA GLY A 144 -22.14 -15.96 18.47
C GLY A 144 -21.73 -15.36 17.13
N TYR A 145 -22.55 -14.45 16.58
CA TYR A 145 -22.25 -13.72 15.35
C TYR A 145 -20.97 -12.89 15.49
N SER A 146 -20.81 -12.15 16.60
CA SER A 146 -19.60 -11.37 16.87
C SER A 146 -18.34 -12.24 16.92
N ARG A 147 -18.39 -13.40 17.59
CA ARG A 147 -17.27 -14.36 17.59
C ARG A 147 -16.99 -14.91 16.19
N ALA A 148 -18.03 -15.27 15.43
CA ALA A 148 -17.88 -15.75 14.06
C ALA A 148 -17.25 -14.70 13.15
N LEU A 149 -17.61 -13.43 13.30
CA LEU A 149 -17.02 -12.32 12.54
C LEU A 149 -15.54 -12.13 12.87
N ILE A 150 -15.15 -12.17 14.15
CA ILE A 150 -13.74 -12.10 14.57
C ILE A 150 -12.95 -13.28 13.98
N LYS A 151 -13.48 -14.51 14.10
CA LYS A 151 -12.86 -15.71 13.53
C LYS A 151 -12.73 -15.61 12.01
N SER A 152 -13.72 -15.03 11.33
CA SER A 152 -13.69 -14.81 9.88
C SER A 152 -12.60 -13.80 9.50
N GLY A 153 -12.47 -12.69 10.22
CA GLY A 153 -11.38 -11.73 10.02
C GLY A 153 -9.99 -12.35 10.22
N GLN A 154 -9.81 -13.16 11.26
CA GLN A 154 -8.57 -13.91 11.49
C GLN A 154 -8.29 -14.91 10.36
N SER A 155 -9.33 -15.57 9.85
CA SER A 155 -9.23 -16.51 8.74
C SER A 155 -8.81 -15.80 7.45
N MET A 156 -9.37 -14.62 7.15
CA MET A 156 -8.97 -13.83 5.99
C MET A 156 -7.48 -13.44 6.03
N ASN A 157 -6.97 -13.05 7.20
CA ASN A 157 -5.55 -12.75 7.38
C ASN A 157 -4.67 -13.99 7.16
N LEU A 158 -5.10 -15.16 7.64
CA LEU A 158 -4.36 -16.41 7.41
C LEU A 158 -4.39 -16.80 5.93
N LEU A 159 -5.53 -16.65 5.26
CA LEU A 159 -5.69 -16.94 3.82
C LEU A 159 -4.82 -16.06 2.93
N SER A 160 -4.50 -14.83 3.34
CA SER A 160 -3.55 -13.98 2.59
C SER A 160 -2.10 -14.38 2.77
N MET A 161 -1.78 -15.22 3.76
CA MET A 161 -0.42 -15.72 4.05
C MET A 161 -0.18 -17.15 3.54
N MET A 162 -1.24 -17.90 3.25
CA MET A 162 -1.12 -19.28 2.78
C MET A 162 -0.98 -19.31 1.26
N PRO A 163 0.15 -19.77 0.71
CA PRO A 163 0.27 -19.97 -0.74
C PRO A 163 -0.74 -21.04 -1.16
N ASP A 164 -1.59 -20.70 -2.12
CA ASP A 164 -2.44 -21.66 -2.83
C ASP A 164 -1.83 -21.85 -4.22
N PRO A 165 -1.22 -23.01 -4.52
CA PRO A 165 -0.59 -23.26 -5.82
C PRO A 165 -1.55 -23.08 -7.01
N GLN A 166 -2.86 -23.20 -6.78
CA GLN A 166 -3.87 -22.98 -7.83
C GLN A 166 -4.14 -21.49 -8.07
N ILE A 167 -3.92 -20.64 -7.08
CA ILE A 167 -3.96 -19.18 -7.23
C ILE A 167 -2.73 -18.73 -8.04
N GLU A 168 -1.54 -19.25 -7.72
CA GLU A 168 -0.29 -18.90 -8.41
C GLU A 168 -0.32 -19.16 -9.93
N GLN A 169 -0.98 -20.23 -10.37
CA GLN A 169 -1.10 -20.54 -11.81
C GLN A 169 -1.91 -19.49 -12.59
N GLY A 170 -2.83 -18.78 -11.93
CA GLY A 170 -3.62 -17.70 -12.55
C GLY A 170 -2.87 -16.36 -12.63
N LEU A 171 -1.82 -16.16 -11.84
CA LEU A 171 -1.14 -14.87 -11.69
C LEU A 171 -0.21 -14.50 -12.85
N LYS A 172 0.09 -15.43 -13.77
CA LYS A 172 1.02 -15.19 -14.89
C LYS A 172 0.50 -14.23 -15.97
N ALA A 173 -0.70 -13.67 -15.82
CA ALA A 173 -1.38 -12.89 -16.86
C ALA A 173 -1.44 -11.37 -16.64
N GLY A 174 -0.71 -10.81 -15.67
CA GLY A 174 -0.74 -9.35 -15.41
C GLY A 174 -2.08 -8.86 -14.83
N SER A 175 -2.96 -9.77 -14.43
CA SER A 175 -4.20 -9.48 -13.72
C SER A 175 -3.95 -9.09 -12.27
N ASP A 176 -4.75 -8.18 -11.72
CA ASP A 176 -4.79 -7.81 -10.30
C ASP A 176 -4.85 -9.08 -9.42
N MET A 177 -3.70 -9.40 -8.81
CA MET A 177 -3.48 -10.59 -8.00
C MET A 177 -4.52 -10.72 -6.89
N MET A 178 -4.87 -9.59 -6.27
CA MET A 178 -5.80 -9.57 -5.14
C MET A 178 -7.22 -9.89 -5.60
N PHE A 179 -7.65 -9.34 -6.74
CA PHE A 179 -8.95 -9.68 -7.29
C PHE A 179 -9.02 -11.15 -7.73
N VAL A 180 -7.97 -11.70 -8.37
CA VAL A 180 -7.92 -13.13 -8.73
C VAL A 180 -8.01 -14.01 -7.47
N TRP A 181 -7.28 -13.67 -6.42
CA TRP A 181 -7.35 -14.36 -5.13
C TRP A 181 -8.77 -14.32 -4.54
N ALA A 182 -9.41 -13.15 -4.52
CA ALA A 182 -10.79 -13.02 -4.00
C ALA A 182 -11.81 -13.78 -4.83
N THR A 183 -11.72 -13.75 -6.16
CA THR A 183 -12.58 -14.55 -7.06
C THR A 183 -12.43 -16.05 -6.79
N ARG A 184 -11.21 -16.52 -6.50
CA ARG A 184 -10.96 -17.92 -6.14
C ARG A 184 -11.59 -18.26 -4.80
N LEU A 185 -11.44 -17.41 -3.77
CA LEU A 185 -12.09 -17.60 -2.48
C LEU A 185 -13.63 -17.61 -2.62
N ALA A 186 -14.20 -16.69 -3.39
CA ALA A 186 -15.63 -16.64 -3.67
C ALA A 186 -16.09 -17.94 -4.37
N SER A 187 -15.33 -18.45 -5.34
CA SER A 187 -15.61 -19.74 -5.99
C SER A 187 -15.55 -20.93 -5.04
N ARG A 188 -14.65 -20.93 -4.04
CA ARG A 188 -14.61 -21.98 -3.00
C ARG A 188 -15.80 -21.88 -2.05
N CYS A 189 -16.20 -20.67 -1.68
CA CYS A 189 -17.45 -20.46 -0.98
C CYS A 189 -18.66 -20.95 -1.80
N ASP A 190 -18.71 -20.69 -3.10
CA ASP A 190 -19.76 -21.20 -3.97
C ASP A 190 -19.87 -22.73 -3.96
N GLN A 191 -18.73 -23.44 -3.89
CA GLN A 191 -18.71 -24.91 -3.76
C GLN A 191 -19.27 -25.35 -2.40
N MET A 192 -18.90 -24.67 -1.31
CA MET A 192 -19.45 -24.96 0.02
C MET A 192 -20.97 -24.68 0.08
N LEU A 193 -21.43 -23.60 -0.56
CA LEU A 193 -22.86 -23.28 -0.67
C LEU A 193 -23.61 -24.30 -1.52
N ASP A 194 -22.99 -24.83 -2.59
CA ASP A 194 -23.54 -25.93 -3.39
C ASP A 194 -23.75 -27.19 -2.52
N GLU A 195 -22.79 -27.53 -1.66
CA GLU A 195 -22.87 -28.65 -0.72
C GLU A 195 -23.95 -28.48 0.35
N MET A 196 -24.25 -27.23 0.73
CA MET A 196 -25.34 -26.88 1.64
C MET A 196 -26.72 -26.85 0.95
N GLY A 197 -26.80 -27.08 -0.37
CA GLY A 197 -28.04 -27.01 -1.14
C GLY A 197 -28.57 -25.59 -1.34
N ILE A 198 -27.73 -24.57 -1.18
CA ILE A 198 -28.12 -23.16 -1.39
C ILE A 198 -28.06 -22.88 -2.89
N ALA A 199 -29.19 -22.58 -3.51
CA ALA A 199 -29.29 -22.39 -4.96
C ALA A 199 -28.45 -21.20 -5.46
N LYS A 200 -27.96 -21.28 -6.71
CA LYS A 200 -27.28 -20.16 -7.37
C LYS A 200 -28.29 -19.09 -7.81
N VAL A 201 -27.89 -17.84 -7.72
CA VAL A 201 -28.65 -16.71 -8.26
C VAL A 201 -28.24 -16.47 -9.71
N SER A 202 -29.24 -16.32 -10.59
CA SER A 202 -29.05 -16.01 -12.01
C SER A 202 -29.64 -14.63 -12.33
N GLY A 203 -29.25 -14.08 -13.48
CA GLY A 203 -29.67 -12.75 -13.92
C GLY A 203 -28.57 -11.70 -13.78
N ASP A 204 -28.95 -10.48 -14.16
CA ASP A 204 -28.10 -9.31 -14.10
C ASP A 204 -28.51 -8.43 -12.91
N PRO A 205 -27.54 -7.74 -12.26
CA PRO A 205 -27.86 -6.80 -11.21
C PRO A 205 -28.79 -5.70 -11.68
N PRO A 206 -29.69 -5.20 -10.82
CA PRO A 206 -30.47 -4.02 -11.12
C PRO A 206 -29.56 -2.83 -11.49
N PRO A 207 -29.95 -1.97 -12.47
CA PRO A 207 -29.14 -0.80 -12.85
C PRO A 207 -28.78 0.09 -11.67
N GLU A 208 -29.68 0.27 -10.70
CA GLU A 208 -29.45 1.06 -9.49
C GLU A 208 -28.36 0.46 -8.58
N TYR A 209 -28.21 -0.87 -8.55
CA TYR A 209 -27.14 -1.53 -7.82
C TYR A 209 -25.80 -1.24 -8.47
N LEU A 210 -25.72 -1.42 -9.80
CA LEU A 210 -24.50 -1.12 -10.55
C LEU A 210 -24.13 0.35 -10.39
N GLU A 211 -25.08 1.27 -10.55
CA GLU A 211 -24.83 2.70 -10.38
C GLU A 211 -24.30 3.01 -8.96
N ALA A 212 -24.92 2.48 -7.92
CA ALA A 212 -24.50 2.74 -6.54
C ALA A 212 -23.11 2.16 -6.23
N LYS A 213 -22.80 0.96 -6.74
CA LYS A 213 -21.57 0.22 -6.40
C LYS A 213 -20.38 0.56 -7.30
N THR A 214 -20.62 0.97 -8.54
CA THR A 214 -19.56 1.25 -9.53
C THR A 214 -19.16 2.72 -9.59
N ARG A 215 -19.81 3.59 -8.79
CA ARG A 215 -19.33 4.95 -8.54
C ARG A 215 -17.92 4.89 -7.95
N PHE A 216 -17.02 5.69 -8.51
CA PHE A 216 -15.69 5.84 -7.94
C PHE A 216 -15.79 6.39 -6.52
N ARG A 217 -15.04 5.79 -5.59
CA ARG A 217 -14.98 6.21 -4.19
C ARG A 217 -13.52 6.39 -3.80
N PHE A 218 -13.18 7.58 -3.35
CA PHE A 218 -11.88 7.84 -2.75
C PHE A 218 -11.94 7.58 -1.25
N ARG A 219 -11.15 6.62 -0.75
CA ARG A 219 -11.14 6.24 0.69
C ARG A 219 -12.53 5.96 1.27
N GLY A 220 -13.40 5.37 0.44
CA GLY A 220 -14.76 5.04 0.84
C GLY A 220 -15.77 6.18 0.73
N ALA A 221 -15.38 7.40 0.34
CA ALA A 221 -16.27 8.53 0.10
C ALA A 221 -16.47 8.76 -1.41
N ASP A 222 -17.70 9.01 -1.86
CA ASP A 222 -17.97 9.40 -3.25
C ASP A 222 -17.90 10.91 -3.48
N TYR A 223 -18.14 11.36 -4.72
CA TYR A 223 -18.05 12.78 -5.07
C TYR A 223 -19.03 13.66 -4.29
N THR A 224 -20.19 13.12 -3.87
CA THR A 224 -21.18 13.89 -3.10
C THR A 224 -20.68 14.19 -1.69
N GLU A 225 -19.88 13.28 -1.13
CA GLU A 225 -19.27 13.42 0.19
C GLU A 225 -18.00 14.29 0.11
N ILE A 226 -17.14 14.02 -0.87
CA ILE A 226 -15.86 14.75 -1.05
C ILE A 226 -16.10 16.22 -1.41
N PHE A 227 -17.08 16.51 -2.26
CA PHE A 227 -17.34 17.86 -2.77
C PHE A 227 -18.62 18.48 -2.19
N ALA A 228 -19.11 17.97 -1.06
CA ALA A 228 -20.39 18.35 -0.44
C ALA A 228 -20.58 19.87 -0.27
N ASP A 229 -19.51 20.57 0.13
CA ASP A 229 -19.51 22.00 0.43
C ASP A 229 -19.00 22.87 -0.73
N THR A 230 -19.01 22.32 -1.95
CA THR A 230 -18.46 22.99 -3.14
C THR A 230 -19.41 22.88 -4.33
N GLU A 231 -19.16 23.68 -5.35
CA GLU A 231 -19.87 23.61 -6.63
C GLU A 231 -19.24 22.57 -7.60
N LEU A 232 -18.25 21.80 -7.13
CA LEU A 232 -17.50 20.84 -7.95
C LEU A 232 -18.22 19.50 -8.13
N GLY A 233 -19.21 19.18 -7.28
CA GLY A 233 -19.93 17.90 -7.28
C GLY A 233 -20.46 17.49 -8.67
N PRO A 234 -21.21 18.33 -9.41
CA PRO A 234 -21.74 17.99 -10.74
C PRO A 234 -20.66 17.73 -11.80
N TYR A 235 -19.43 18.23 -11.61
CA TYR A 235 -18.30 17.98 -12.51
C TYR A 235 -17.63 16.66 -12.15
N ALA A 236 -17.32 16.46 -10.86
CA ALA A 236 -16.75 15.23 -10.33
C ALA A 236 -17.65 14.00 -10.59
N GLU A 237 -18.97 14.20 -10.56
CA GLU A 237 -19.96 13.18 -10.91
C GLU A 237 -19.72 12.60 -12.31
N LYS A 238 -19.41 13.46 -13.29
CA LYS A 238 -19.25 13.09 -14.69
C LYS A 238 -17.90 12.46 -14.99
N MET A 239 -16.92 12.69 -14.12
CA MET A 239 -15.60 12.07 -14.17
C MET A 239 -15.66 10.61 -13.71
N CYS A 240 -14.63 9.84 -14.01
CA CYS A 240 -14.48 8.45 -13.58
C CYS A 240 -15.59 7.51 -14.11
N ARG A 241 -16.38 7.99 -15.10
CA ARG A 241 -17.43 7.25 -15.79
C ARG A 241 -16.93 6.60 -17.09
N GLY A 242 -15.70 6.86 -17.52
CA GLY A 242 -15.25 6.48 -18.85
C GLY A 242 -16.01 7.26 -19.95
N GLY A 243 -15.38 7.38 -21.12
CA GLY A 243 -15.95 8.12 -22.25
C GLY A 243 -15.41 9.55 -22.38
N ALA A 244 -16.25 10.46 -22.90
CA ALA A 244 -15.82 11.82 -23.20
C ALA A 244 -15.60 12.65 -21.93
N ALA A 245 -14.54 13.45 -21.93
CA ALA A 245 -14.23 14.35 -20.83
C ALA A 245 -15.38 15.33 -20.55
N PRO A 246 -15.66 15.66 -19.27
CA PRO A 246 -16.60 16.72 -18.94
C PRO A 246 -16.15 18.07 -19.51
N ASN A 247 -17.11 18.94 -19.84
CA ASN A 247 -16.81 20.34 -20.12
C ASN A 247 -16.65 21.09 -18.79
N PHE A 248 -15.45 21.62 -18.52
CA PHE A 248 -15.14 22.39 -17.32
C PHE A 248 -15.23 23.91 -17.51
N ALA A 249 -15.78 24.39 -18.63
CA ALA A 249 -16.01 25.82 -18.83
C ALA A 249 -16.93 26.40 -17.73
N GLY A 250 -16.41 27.37 -16.98
CA GLY A 250 -17.13 28.00 -15.86
C GLY A 250 -17.11 27.18 -14.56
N ALA A 251 -16.39 26.06 -14.49
CA ALA A 251 -16.15 25.35 -13.23
C ALA A 251 -15.27 26.20 -12.29
N PRO A 252 -15.56 26.25 -10.98
CA PRO A 252 -14.73 26.98 -10.01
C PRO A 252 -13.52 26.15 -9.61
N LEU A 253 -12.54 26.03 -10.53
CA LEU A 253 -11.37 25.14 -10.42
C LEU A 253 -10.42 25.47 -9.24
N ASP A 254 -10.64 26.59 -8.55
CA ASP A 254 -9.97 27.01 -7.32
C ASP A 254 -10.57 26.41 -6.05
N GLN A 255 -11.83 25.95 -6.10
CA GLN A 255 -12.46 25.26 -4.97
C GLN A 255 -11.77 23.92 -4.67
N ARG A 256 -11.89 23.49 -3.41
CA ARG A 256 -11.32 22.24 -2.91
C ARG A 256 -12.35 21.55 -2.01
N GLY A 257 -12.49 20.24 -2.21
CA GLY A 257 -13.31 19.39 -1.37
C GLY A 257 -12.63 18.99 -0.06
N TYR A 258 -13.13 17.90 0.52
CA TYR A 258 -12.55 17.25 1.69
C TYR A 258 -11.04 16.99 1.52
N GLU A 259 -10.26 17.20 2.59
CA GLU A 259 -8.78 17.09 2.59
C GLU A 259 -8.06 17.94 1.52
N SER A 260 -8.69 19.05 1.10
CA SER A 260 -8.19 19.94 0.04
C SER A 260 -8.15 19.26 -1.35
N MET A 261 -8.99 18.26 -1.60
CA MET A 261 -9.06 17.58 -2.88
C MET A 261 -9.51 18.51 -4.01
N SER A 262 -8.72 18.61 -5.08
CA SER A 262 -9.12 19.30 -6.31
C SER A 262 -9.82 18.36 -7.30
N LEU A 263 -10.45 18.89 -8.36
CA LEU A 263 -10.91 18.05 -9.48
C LEU A 263 -9.74 17.35 -10.18
N LEU A 264 -8.56 17.96 -10.26
CA LEU A 264 -7.39 17.30 -10.85
C LEU A 264 -6.95 16.11 -10.00
N ASP A 265 -7.07 16.23 -8.68
CA ASP A 265 -6.82 15.11 -7.78
C ASP A 265 -7.79 13.97 -8.02
N TRP A 266 -9.09 14.28 -8.08
CA TRP A 266 -10.12 13.30 -8.39
C TRP A 266 -9.86 12.56 -9.72
N ALA A 267 -9.47 13.29 -10.77
CA ALA A 267 -9.12 12.70 -12.07
C ALA A 267 -7.94 11.72 -11.96
N ILE A 268 -6.89 12.12 -11.25
CA ILE A 268 -5.71 11.28 -11.04
C ILE A 268 -6.11 10.03 -10.27
N GLU A 269 -6.86 10.18 -9.17
CA GLU A 269 -7.24 9.08 -8.28
C GLU A 269 -8.01 7.97 -8.99
N CYS A 270 -8.94 8.34 -9.87
CA CYS A 270 -9.71 7.37 -10.66
C CYS A 270 -9.13 7.06 -12.05
N GLU A 271 -7.90 7.52 -12.31
CA GLU A 271 -7.17 7.33 -13.57
C GLU A 271 -7.88 7.87 -14.83
N ASP A 272 -8.74 8.90 -14.67
CA ASP A 272 -9.47 9.52 -15.77
C ASP A 272 -8.60 10.54 -16.53
N ARG A 273 -7.82 10.00 -17.46
CA ARG A 273 -6.90 10.76 -18.33
C ARG A 273 -7.62 11.82 -19.17
N ALA A 274 -8.83 11.52 -19.63
CA ALA A 274 -9.59 12.45 -20.48
C ALA A 274 -10.04 13.66 -19.66
N ALA A 275 -10.58 13.44 -18.45
CA ALA A 275 -10.93 14.53 -17.55
C ALA A 275 -9.69 15.31 -17.10
N PHE A 276 -8.57 14.63 -16.86
CA PHE A 276 -7.29 15.26 -16.52
C PHE A 276 -6.83 16.27 -17.59
N ASP A 277 -6.77 15.85 -18.86
CA ASP A 277 -6.39 16.73 -19.97
C ASP A 277 -7.38 17.88 -20.16
N ALA A 278 -8.68 17.63 -19.97
CA ALA A 278 -9.70 18.68 -20.08
C ALA A 278 -9.62 19.71 -18.93
N LEU A 279 -9.23 19.31 -17.73
CA LEU A 279 -8.99 20.24 -16.61
C LEU A 279 -7.78 21.15 -16.88
N ILE A 280 -6.70 20.60 -17.45
CA ILE A 280 -5.54 21.37 -17.89
C ILE A 280 -5.93 22.37 -18.98
N ALA A 281 -6.68 21.92 -19.99
CA ALA A 281 -7.17 22.80 -21.06
C ALA A 281 -8.11 23.90 -20.54
N ALA A 282 -8.81 23.66 -19.44
CA ALA A 282 -9.65 24.64 -18.75
C ALA A 282 -8.86 25.62 -17.86
N GLY A 283 -7.54 25.47 -17.76
CA GLY A 283 -6.65 26.39 -17.04
C GLY A 283 -6.59 26.14 -15.54
N ILE A 284 -6.73 24.89 -15.08
CA ILE A 284 -6.48 24.56 -13.67
C ILE A 284 -5.04 24.91 -13.28
N ASP A 285 -4.87 25.47 -12.08
CA ASP A 285 -3.54 25.79 -11.54
C ASP A 285 -2.81 24.50 -11.12
N LEU A 286 -1.70 24.22 -11.79
CA LEU A 286 -0.87 23.01 -11.57
C LEU A 286 0.14 23.15 -10.43
N ASP A 287 0.34 24.37 -9.91
CA ASP A 287 1.22 24.64 -8.77
C ASP A 287 0.43 24.73 -7.46
N ALA A 288 -0.90 24.87 -7.53
CA ALA A 288 -1.75 24.94 -6.36
C ALA A 288 -1.72 23.63 -5.57
N SER A 289 -1.65 23.76 -4.25
CA SER A 289 -1.86 22.63 -3.35
C SER A 289 -3.24 22.01 -3.55
N GLY A 290 -3.25 20.69 -3.69
CA GLY A 290 -4.44 19.86 -3.72
C GLY A 290 -4.50 18.97 -2.49
N LEU A 291 -4.83 17.72 -2.72
CA LEU A 291 -4.94 16.68 -1.71
C LEU A 291 -3.71 16.64 -0.78
N TRP A 292 -3.95 16.63 0.54
CA TRP A 292 -2.94 16.67 1.61
C TRP A 292 -2.04 17.91 1.66
N GLY A 293 -2.32 18.93 0.85
CA GLY A 293 -1.51 20.14 0.73
C GLY A 293 -0.36 20.02 -0.28
N ASP A 294 -0.31 18.94 -1.06
CA ASP A 294 0.70 18.73 -2.09
C ASP A 294 0.22 19.22 -3.45
N PRO A 295 1.10 19.84 -4.26
CA PRO A 295 0.82 20.08 -5.67
C PRO A 295 0.67 18.76 -6.45
N PRO A 296 -0.07 18.74 -7.57
CA PRO A 296 -0.28 17.56 -8.40
C PRO A 296 1.00 16.79 -8.78
N LEU A 297 2.10 17.49 -9.05
CA LEU A 297 3.38 16.84 -9.39
C LEU A 297 3.93 16.01 -8.24
N VAL A 298 3.89 16.56 -7.02
CA VAL A 298 4.42 15.89 -5.82
C VAL A 298 3.61 14.63 -5.54
N ARG A 299 2.28 14.71 -5.64
CA ARG A 299 1.41 13.55 -5.41
C ARG A 299 1.58 12.46 -6.46
N THR A 300 1.54 12.81 -7.75
CA THR A 300 1.73 11.83 -8.84
C THR A 300 3.10 11.16 -8.79
N ALA A 301 4.12 11.88 -8.35
CA ALA A 301 5.44 11.32 -8.08
C ALA A 301 5.41 10.33 -6.91
N SER A 302 4.78 10.70 -5.79
CA SER A 302 4.65 9.85 -4.58
C SER A 302 3.95 8.52 -4.88
N GLU A 303 2.83 8.60 -5.61
CA GLU A 303 2.01 7.46 -6.00
C GLU A 303 2.53 6.74 -7.26
N LYS A 304 3.63 7.23 -7.85
CA LYS A 304 4.30 6.65 -9.04
C LYS A 304 3.40 6.52 -10.26
N ARG A 305 2.44 7.44 -10.42
CA ARG A 305 1.52 7.46 -11.56
C ARG A 305 2.17 8.12 -12.78
N LEU A 306 3.04 7.36 -13.45
CA LEU A 306 3.95 7.85 -14.50
C LEU A 306 3.28 8.61 -15.63
N TRP A 307 2.09 8.19 -16.06
CA TRP A 307 1.39 8.89 -17.14
C TRP A 307 1.04 10.33 -16.73
N PHE A 308 0.45 10.51 -15.55
CA PHE A 308 0.08 11.82 -15.02
C PHE A 308 1.31 12.67 -14.71
N LEU A 309 2.34 12.04 -14.13
CA LEU A 309 3.62 12.70 -13.86
C LEU A 309 4.28 13.24 -15.15
N THR A 310 4.33 12.41 -16.20
CA THR A 310 4.85 12.81 -17.52
C THR A 310 4.04 13.96 -18.08
N ARG A 311 2.71 13.86 -18.03
CA ARG A 311 1.80 14.86 -18.58
C ARG A 311 1.94 16.22 -17.89
N LEU A 312 2.10 16.26 -16.56
CA LEU A 312 2.36 17.48 -15.80
C LEU A 312 3.70 18.12 -16.19
N LEU A 313 4.75 17.32 -16.35
CA LEU A 313 6.07 17.80 -16.78
C LEU A 313 6.04 18.34 -18.21
N ASP A 314 5.22 17.75 -19.09
CA ASP A 314 5.00 18.23 -20.46
C ASP A 314 4.28 19.59 -20.52
N GLU A 315 3.44 19.89 -19.52
CA GLU A 315 2.83 21.21 -19.32
C GLU A 315 3.76 22.22 -18.64
N GLY A 316 5.03 21.85 -18.44
CA GLY A 316 6.05 22.76 -17.92
C GLY A 316 6.06 22.93 -16.40
N VAL A 317 5.34 22.08 -15.65
CA VAL A 317 5.48 22.04 -14.19
C VAL A 317 6.92 21.70 -13.83
N LYS A 318 7.51 22.45 -12.90
CA LYS A 318 8.93 22.30 -12.58
C LYS A 318 9.20 20.96 -11.88
N PRO A 319 10.22 20.21 -12.29
CA PRO A 319 10.54 18.91 -11.68
C PRO A 319 10.91 19.00 -10.19
N ASP A 320 11.38 20.17 -9.75
CA ASP A 320 11.72 20.46 -8.35
C ASP A 320 10.55 21.00 -7.51
N THR A 321 9.30 20.91 -8.01
CA THR A 321 8.12 21.33 -7.24
C THR A 321 8.08 20.65 -5.87
N MET A 322 7.77 21.46 -4.86
CA MET A 322 7.70 21.06 -3.46
C MET A 322 6.29 21.23 -2.92
N GLY A 323 5.89 20.29 -2.08
CA GLY A 323 4.65 20.34 -1.31
C GLY A 323 4.91 20.14 0.17
N ARG A 324 3.84 19.81 0.90
CA ARG A 324 3.91 19.41 2.30
C ARG A 324 4.74 18.13 2.47
N SER A 325 4.65 17.21 1.53
CA SER A 325 5.41 15.95 1.48
C SER A 325 6.83 16.11 0.92
N LYS A 326 7.37 17.33 0.91
CA LYS A 326 8.70 17.71 0.38
C LYS A 326 8.71 17.73 -1.16
N SER A 327 9.88 17.53 -1.80
CA SER A 327 10.00 17.62 -3.27
C SER A 327 9.42 16.39 -3.98
N ALA A 328 8.95 16.59 -5.22
CA ALA A 328 8.49 15.51 -6.10
C ALA A 328 9.56 14.41 -6.23
N LEU A 329 10.83 14.80 -6.38
CA LEU A 329 11.95 13.86 -6.48
C LEU A 329 12.09 13.00 -5.22
N LEU A 330 12.06 13.60 -4.03
CA LEU A 330 12.23 12.85 -2.79
C LEU A 330 11.07 11.87 -2.54
N THR A 331 9.84 12.29 -2.82
CA THR A 331 8.67 11.45 -2.60
C THR A 331 8.54 10.35 -3.66
N SER A 332 9.04 10.57 -4.89
CA SER A 332 9.10 9.53 -5.93
C SER A 332 9.95 8.32 -5.54
N ASN A 333 10.96 8.56 -4.71
CA ASN A 333 11.83 7.53 -4.17
C ASN A 333 11.22 6.82 -2.92
N SER A 334 10.01 7.26 -2.53
CA SER A 334 8.91 6.54 -1.90
C SER A 334 8.84 5.01 -1.86
N ASP A 335 9.56 4.27 -1.01
CA ASP A 335 9.31 2.81 -0.86
C ASP A 335 7.92 2.50 -0.30
N LEU A 336 7.28 3.45 0.40
CA LEU A 336 5.99 3.24 1.08
C LEU A 336 4.85 2.81 0.14
N ASP A 337 4.94 3.07 -1.18
CA ASP A 337 3.90 2.71 -2.15
C ASP A 337 4.40 1.80 -3.31
N ALA A 338 5.67 1.38 -3.31
CA ALA A 338 6.21 0.46 -4.32
C ALA A 338 5.42 -0.85 -4.45
N THR A 339 4.88 -1.35 -3.34
CA THR A 339 4.17 -2.63 -3.28
C THR A 339 2.73 -2.56 -3.78
N ASN A 340 2.11 -1.38 -3.82
CA ASN A 340 0.68 -1.26 -4.11
C ASN A 340 0.34 -1.17 -5.60
N PHE A 341 1.28 -0.75 -6.45
CA PHE A 341 0.98 -0.51 -7.88
C PHE A 341 1.90 -1.23 -8.87
N GLY A 342 2.77 -2.14 -8.39
CA GLY A 342 3.53 -3.06 -9.26
C GLY A 342 4.49 -2.40 -10.26
N GLY A 343 4.80 -1.12 -10.10
CA GLY A 343 5.67 -0.36 -11.00
C GLY A 343 7.16 -0.48 -10.67
N ASP A 344 8.01 -0.17 -11.64
CA ASP A 344 9.43 0.10 -11.41
C ASP A 344 9.55 1.17 -10.33
N THR A 345 10.09 0.79 -9.17
CA THR A 345 10.14 1.62 -7.97
C THR A 345 10.89 2.93 -8.19
N ARG A 346 11.68 3.01 -9.27
CA ARG A 346 12.49 4.18 -9.65
C ARG A 346 12.03 4.87 -10.90
N ALA A 347 11.03 4.40 -11.63
CA ALA A 347 10.64 5.03 -12.89
C ALA A 347 10.21 6.50 -12.72
N ALA A 348 9.50 6.82 -11.63
CA ALA A 348 9.12 8.21 -11.34
C ALA A 348 10.34 9.07 -10.99
N PHE A 349 11.26 8.53 -10.20
CA PHE A 349 12.53 9.19 -9.86
C PHE A 349 13.36 9.46 -11.12
N ASN A 350 13.55 8.45 -11.97
CA ASN A 350 14.32 8.54 -13.21
C ASN A 350 13.69 9.56 -14.16
N LEU A 351 12.37 9.53 -14.34
CA LEU A 351 11.66 10.51 -15.15
C LEU A 351 11.89 11.94 -14.65
N LEU A 352 11.78 12.18 -13.34
CA LEU A 352 12.05 13.50 -12.76
C LEU A 352 13.49 13.95 -13.00
N ARG A 353 14.45 13.03 -12.88
CA ARG A 353 15.87 13.29 -13.18
C ARG A 353 16.11 13.62 -14.65
N GLU A 354 15.50 12.87 -15.56
CA GLU A 354 15.52 13.14 -17.01
C GLU A 354 14.93 14.52 -17.34
N ARG A 355 13.96 15.00 -16.56
CA ARG A 355 13.39 16.34 -16.68
C ARG A 355 14.18 17.42 -15.92
N GLY A 356 15.30 17.07 -15.30
CA GLY A 356 16.22 18.02 -14.65
C GLY A 356 15.94 18.29 -13.18
N ALA A 357 15.22 17.41 -12.47
CA ALA A 357 15.09 17.52 -11.01
C ALA A 357 16.46 17.50 -10.34
N SER A 358 16.70 18.42 -9.41
CA SER A 358 17.97 18.53 -8.69
C SER A 358 18.05 17.55 -7.53
N LEU A 359 19.24 16.98 -7.29
CA LEU A 359 19.56 16.28 -6.04
C LEU A 359 19.95 17.27 -4.92
N ASN A 360 20.13 18.54 -5.25
CA ASN A 360 20.51 19.56 -4.29
C ASN A 360 19.31 20.07 -3.51
N PHE A 361 19.32 19.83 -2.20
CA PHE A 361 18.34 20.40 -1.29
C PHE A 361 19.06 21.10 -0.13
N PRO A 362 18.73 22.37 0.15
CA PRO A 362 19.40 23.14 1.21
C PRO A 362 19.15 22.57 2.61
N ASN A 363 18.11 21.75 2.78
CA ASN A 363 17.84 21.02 4.02
C ASN A 363 18.19 19.55 3.84
N PHE A 364 19.26 19.08 4.50
CA PHE A 364 19.69 17.68 4.43
C PHE A 364 18.58 16.69 4.82
N GLN A 365 17.77 16.98 5.85
CA GLN A 365 16.64 16.10 6.24
C GLN A 365 15.53 16.03 5.18
N GLY A 366 15.47 17.03 4.31
CA GLY A 366 14.59 17.07 3.14
C GLY A 366 15.29 16.64 1.85
N SER A 367 16.54 16.18 1.91
CA SER A 367 17.33 15.81 0.75
C SER A 367 17.22 14.32 0.43
N ILE A 368 17.49 14.00 -0.84
CA ILE A 368 17.62 12.63 -1.32
C ILE A 368 18.80 11.88 -0.66
N TRP A 369 19.86 12.59 -0.29
CA TRP A 369 21.06 12.04 0.35
C TRP A 369 20.75 11.38 1.69
N HIS A 370 19.96 12.05 2.53
CA HIS A 370 19.50 11.50 3.80
C HIS A 370 18.67 10.23 3.60
N ARG A 371 17.80 10.23 2.59
CA ARG A 371 16.98 9.06 2.25
C ARG A 371 17.81 7.87 1.82
N TRP A 372 18.75 8.07 0.90
CA TRP A 372 19.65 7.00 0.46
C TRP A 372 20.57 6.51 1.58
N GLY A 373 21.07 7.40 2.43
CA GLY A 373 21.98 7.05 3.53
C GLY A 373 21.32 6.21 4.62
N LEU A 374 20.16 6.62 5.12
CA LEU A 374 19.50 5.97 6.27
C LEU A 374 18.44 4.95 5.90
N HIS A 375 17.56 5.27 4.96
CA HIS A 375 16.35 4.47 4.72
C HIS A 375 16.62 3.32 3.76
N GLU A 376 17.23 3.62 2.62
CA GLU A 376 17.52 2.59 1.61
C GLU A 376 18.92 1.99 1.76
N THR A 377 19.79 2.66 2.52
CA THR A 377 21.19 2.28 2.76
C THR A 377 22.01 2.15 1.46
N ARG A 378 21.62 2.92 0.44
CA ARG A 378 22.16 2.93 -0.92
C ARG A 378 23.31 3.92 -1.06
N TRP A 379 24.37 3.68 -0.29
CA TRP A 379 25.60 4.46 -0.35
C TRP A 379 26.27 4.43 -1.74
N ASP A 380 26.01 3.39 -2.53
CA ASP A 380 26.43 3.31 -3.93
C ASP A 380 25.87 4.44 -4.80
N LEU A 381 24.60 4.85 -4.57
CA LEU A 381 23.97 5.94 -5.31
C LEU A 381 24.49 7.31 -4.89
N ILE A 382 24.86 7.45 -3.62
CA ILE A 382 25.48 8.68 -3.13
C ILE A 382 26.81 8.90 -3.84
N ILE A 383 27.59 7.84 -4.08
CA ILE A 383 28.84 7.92 -4.85
C ILE A 383 28.54 8.21 -6.33
N GLU A 384 27.58 7.51 -6.93
CA GLU A 384 27.21 7.67 -8.34
C GLU A 384 26.86 9.12 -8.69
N HIS A 385 26.32 9.87 -7.73
CA HIS A 385 25.92 11.26 -7.88
C HIS A 385 26.74 12.24 -7.03
N TRP A 386 27.94 11.85 -6.57
CA TRP A 386 28.71 12.65 -5.61
C TRP A 386 29.06 14.05 -6.14
N ASP A 387 29.23 14.20 -7.45
CA ASP A 387 29.51 15.48 -8.11
C ASP A 387 28.35 16.48 -8.01
N GLU A 388 27.13 16.02 -7.75
CA GLU A 388 25.94 16.84 -7.48
C GLU A 388 25.72 17.08 -5.96
N PHE A 389 26.63 16.61 -5.11
CA PHE A 389 26.49 16.72 -3.65
C PHE A 389 26.71 18.16 -3.17
N GLU A 390 25.59 18.84 -2.90
CA GLU A 390 25.57 20.20 -2.35
C GLU A 390 24.82 20.29 -1.01
N SER A 391 24.70 19.19 -0.26
CA SER A 391 24.05 19.17 1.05
C SER A 391 25.05 19.18 2.22
N ASP A 392 24.54 19.20 3.46
CA ASP A 392 25.35 19.27 4.68
C ASP A 392 26.24 18.01 4.83
N PRO A 393 27.58 18.12 4.66
CA PRO A 393 28.48 16.97 4.71
C PRO A 393 28.60 16.39 6.12
N VAL A 394 28.40 17.18 7.17
CA VAL A 394 28.50 16.74 8.57
C VAL A 394 27.26 15.92 8.95
N GLU A 395 26.08 16.32 8.48
CA GLU A 395 24.87 15.52 8.67
C GLU A 395 24.94 14.18 7.91
N LEU A 396 25.47 14.19 6.67
CA LEU A 396 25.70 12.95 5.94
C LEU A 396 26.71 12.04 6.66
N ALA A 397 27.77 12.62 7.20
CA ALA A 397 28.76 11.88 7.99
C ALA A 397 28.17 11.25 9.25
N ARG A 398 27.24 11.93 9.93
CA ARG A 398 26.55 11.37 11.11
C ARG A 398 25.73 10.15 10.72
N ASP A 399 24.97 10.25 9.63
CA ASP A 399 24.17 9.12 9.13
C ASP A 399 25.07 7.95 8.69
N LEU A 400 26.23 8.26 8.12
CA LEU A 400 27.25 7.29 7.75
C LEU A 400 27.89 6.61 8.96
N GLU A 401 28.17 7.34 10.04
CA GLU A 401 28.67 6.79 11.29
C GLU A 401 27.66 5.82 11.91
N PHE A 402 26.39 6.21 11.93
CA PHE A 402 25.30 5.33 12.40
C PHE A 402 25.16 4.07 11.54
N TYR A 403 25.41 4.15 10.22
CA TYR A 403 25.47 2.99 9.34
C TYR A 403 26.67 2.08 9.65
N LEU A 404 27.86 2.66 9.81
CA LEU A 404 29.11 1.92 10.02
C LEU A 404 29.28 1.37 11.44
N SER A 405 28.55 1.87 12.45
CA SER A 405 28.60 1.36 13.82
C SER A 405 28.04 -0.07 13.93
N GLY A 406 27.24 -0.50 12.96
CA GLY A 406 26.52 -1.76 12.99
C GLY A 406 25.19 -1.70 13.75
N ASP A 407 24.79 -0.53 14.28
CA ASP A 407 23.51 -0.38 14.96
C ASP A 407 22.32 -0.62 14.01
N MET A 408 22.52 -0.38 12.71
CA MET A 408 21.60 -0.80 11.65
C MET A 408 21.86 -2.25 11.21
N ASN A 409 21.72 -3.22 12.13
CA ASN A 409 21.94 -4.65 11.84
C ASN A 409 21.09 -5.21 10.67
N TRP A 410 19.97 -4.57 10.34
CA TRP A 410 19.12 -4.91 9.19
C TRP A 410 19.68 -4.40 7.85
N ALA A 411 20.49 -3.34 7.88
CA ALA A 411 21.15 -2.78 6.71
C ALA A 411 22.27 -3.72 6.27
N ARG A 412 22.04 -4.44 5.18
CA ARG A 412 22.99 -5.44 4.67
C ARG A 412 24.37 -4.83 4.44
N LYS A 413 25.43 -5.58 4.73
CA LYS A 413 26.85 -5.31 4.34
C LYS A 413 27.06 -5.08 2.83
N LYS A 414 26.01 -5.21 2.01
CA LYS A 414 26.05 -5.09 0.55
C LYS A 414 26.71 -3.78 0.08
N TYR A 415 26.49 -2.68 0.81
CA TYR A 415 26.99 -1.36 0.46
C TYR A 415 28.07 -0.81 1.41
N GLU A 416 28.66 -1.68 2.25
CA GLU A 416 29.70 -1.28 3.21
C GLU A 416 30.94 -0.70 2.53
N GLY A 417 31.29 -1.24 1.35
CA GLY A 417 32.39 -0.70 0.52
C GLY A 417 32.12 0.74 0.09
N ALA A 418 30.94 1.00 -0.46
CA ALA A 418 30.52 2.35 -0.87
C ALA A 418 30.45 3.31 0.34
N ALA A 419 29.89 2.86 1.46
CA ALA A 419 29.85 3.66 2.69
C ALA A 419 31.26 4.10 3.14
N ARG A 420 32.25 3.19 3.10
CA ARG A 420 33.64 3.54 3.40
C ARG A 420 34.25 4.53 2.40
N GLU A 421 33.88 4.44 1.13
CA GLU A 421 34.32 5.39 0.12
C GLU A 421 33.73 6.79 0.34
N VAL A 422 32.43 6.89 0.65
CA VAL A 422 31.80 8.16 1.07
C VAL A 422 32.50 8.75 2.30
N LYS A 423 32.88 7.91 3.27
CA LYS A 423 33.65 8.36 4.45
C LYS A 423 34.98 9.00 4.03
N THR A 424 35.71 8.37 3.11
CA THR A 424 36.96 8.90 2.58
C THR A 424 36.76 10.23 1.86
N LEU A 425 35.70 10.36 1.04
CA LEU A 425 35.37 11.61 0.35
C LEU A 425 35.02 12.74 1.32
N LEU A 426 34.22 12.47 2.36
CA LEU A 426 33.88 13.44 3.39
C LEU A 426 35.10 13.96 4.17
N ILE A 427 36.06 13.07 4.49
CA ILE A 427 37.31 13.46 5.14
C ILE A 427 38.16 14.32 4.19
N LYS A 428 38.32 13.87 2.95
CA LYS A 428 39.26 14.46 1.99
C LYS A 428 38.76 15.80 1.45
N ASP A 429 37.51 15.86 1.02
CA ASP A 429 36.97 16.98 0.23
C ASP A 429 36.22 18.00 1.11
N TYR A 430 35.72 17.58 2.27
CA TYR A 430 34.94 18.42 3.18
C TYR A 430 35.55 18.58 4.58
N ALA A 431 36.74 18.00 4.81
CA ALA A 431 37.44 18.05 6.10
C ALA A 431 36.54 17.62 7.29
N VAL A 432 35.69 16.62 7.09
CA VAL A 432 34.82 16.09 8.16
C VAL A 432 35.59 15.13 9.05
N CYS A 433 35.46 15.29 10.37
CA CYS A 433 36.06 14.42 11.36
C CYS A 433 35.10 13.32 11.83
N PHE A 434 35.66 12.12 12.02
CA PHE A 434 34.98 10.99 12.65
C PHE A 434 35.66 10.63 13.98
N PRO A 435 34.92 10.30 15.05
CA PRO A 435 33.45 10.31 15.15
C PRO A 435 32.88 11.73 15.01
N VAL A 436 31.67 11.87 14.46
CA VAL A 436 31.05 13.17 14.19
C VAL A 436 30.58 13.83 15.49
N GLY A 437 30.06 13.03 16.43
CA GLY A 437 29.53 13.50 17.71
C GLY A 437 28.09 14.03 17.63
N ASN A 438 27.66 14.78 18.65
CA ASN A 438 26.28 15.27 18.74
C ASN A 438 26.07 16.49 17.82
N VAL A 439 25.51 16.24 16.64
CA VAL A 439 25.31 17.30 15.64
C VAL A 439 24.39 18.42 16.12
N PHE A 440 23.41 18.15 17.00
CA PHE A 440 22.38 19.13 17.39
C PHE A 440 22.95 20.36 18.10
N GLU A 441 24.13 20.24 18.70
CA GLU A 441 24.81 21.32 19.41
C GLU A 441 25.75 22.13 18.49
N MET A 442 25.98 21.67 17.27
CA MET A 442 26.89 22.30 16.32
C MET A 442 26.31 23.59 15.75
N LYS A 443 27.16 24.61 15.63
CA LYS A 443 26.84 25.85 14.91
C LYS A 443 26.66 25.55 13.43
N LYS A 444 25.84 26.38 12.78
CA LYS A 444 25.64 26.36 11.33
C LYS A 444 26.34 27.54 10.66
N ASP A 445 26.85 27.33 9.45
CA ASP A 445 27.40 28.37 8.59
C ASP A 445 26.29 29.20 7.90
N GLY A 446 26.66 30.15 7.05
CA GLY A 446 25.71 30.99 6.31
C GLY A 446 24.85 30.25 5.29
N ARG A 447 25.20 29.00 4.93
CA ARG A 447 24.40 28.10 4.10
C ARG A 447 23.46 27.23 4.93
N GLY A 448 23.61 27.24 6.26
CA GLY A 448 22.87 26.39 7.18
C GLY A 448 23.53 25.03 7.43
N PHE A 449 24.76 24.81 6.96
CA PHE A 449 25.51 23.56 7.15
C PHE A 449 26.24 23.55 8.48
N ARG A 450 26.31 22.40 9.15
CA ARG A 450 26.96 22.26 10.45
C ARG A 450 28.49 22.39 10.33
N ILE A 451 29.09 23.00 11.35
CA ILE A 451 30.53 23.21 11.45
C ILE A 451 31.07 22.39 12.61
N GLN A 452 32.11 21.58 12.38
CA GLN A 452 32.86 20.90 13.43
C GLN A 452 34.04 21.79 13.87
N PRO A 453 33.99 22.43 15.06
CA PRO A 453 34.95 23.47 15.46
C PRO A 453 36.37 22.96 15.70
N ASP A 454 36.52 21.67 16.05
CA ASP A 454 37.80 21.08 16.48
C ASP A 454 38.35 20.06 15.48
N CYS A 455 37.82 20.03 14.25
CA CYS A 455 38.37 19.16 13.23
C CYS A 455 39.66 19.78 12.70
N PRO A 456 40.83 19.10 12.79
CA PRO A 456 42.06 19.61 12.21
C PRO A 456 41.84 19.82 10.72
N THR A 457 41.68 21.07 10.31
CA THR A 457 41.74 21.44 8.91
C THR A 457 43.16 21.14 8.49
N GLY A 458 43.40 19.94 7.95
CA GLY A 458 44.57 19.72 7.10
C GLY A 458 44.61 20.89 6.13
N ASP A 459 45.75 21.56 6.03
CA ASP A 459 45.91 22.83 5.34
C ASP A 459 45.55 22.70 3.83
N LEU A 460 44.26 22.75 3.52
CA LEU A 460 43.68 22.72 2.17
C LEU A 460 43.68 24.12 1.55
N SER A 461 44.20 25.13 2.27
CA SER A 461 44.08 26.54 1.93
C SER A 461 44.99 27.01 0.78
N GLN A 462 45.85 26.14 0.24
CA GLN A 462 46.82 26.52 -0.80
C GLN A 462 46.55 26.01 -2.22
N THR A 463 45.51 25.22 -2.50
CA THR A 463 45.35 24.60 -3.85
C THR A 463 44.06 24.93 -4.60
N GLN A 464 43.18 25.80 -4.09
CA GLN A 464 41.93 26.18 -4.79
C GLN A 464 41.71 27.70 -4.95
N ARG A 465 42.78 28.49 -4.88
CA ARG A 465 42.79 29.86 -5.43
C ARG A 465 43.78 29.92 -6.58
N ASP A 466 43.43 29.32 -7.70
CA ASP A 466 43.91 29.67 -9.05
C ASP A 466 42.89 29.19 -10.09
#